data_AF-A0A1M5SZ58-F1
#
_entry.id   AF-A0A1M5SZ58-F1
#
_cell.length_a   1.000
_cell.length_b   1.000
_cell.length_c   1.000
_cell.angle_alpha   90.00
_cell.angle_beta   90.00
_cell.angle_gamma   90.00
#
_symmetry.space_group_name_H-M   'P 1'
#
loop_
_entity.id
_entity.type
_entity.pdbx_description
1 polymer ?
#
loop_
_entity_poly.entity_id
_entity_poly.type
_entity_poly.pdbx_seq_one_letter_code
_entity_poly.pdbx_strand_id
1 'polypeptide(L)'
;MFKKIVFLSWTALFAVFALNFTACGDDESFIAKPQDGEKSCSSHNGAGSSSSGARVTGCETCEYGKLKDDRDGQTYRTVKIGNQWWMAENLNYAYLQPTKTLDSSSFCYDNDPENCKQYGRLYLFSAAMDSAGLFSSDAEGCGNGAECPFDHIVPKIYKGYSDTASSLEPPIRGVCPEGWHVPTVDEFVILFESVGGQEEEYWENVDLRSTSGWREIPGEDTANVTDSFGFSAYPAGEWYQPSNLDYPIFSSLGIEAQFFTASTRHPNVSGYGSVHIVEIKHSGNRAGFNFYWQNSAQSVRCLKD
;
A
#
# COMPACT_ATOMS: atom_id res chain seq x y z
N MET A 1 27.30 -25.91 46.37
CA MET A 1 28.64 -25.36 46.08
C MET A 1 28.49 -24.18 45.14
N PHE A 2 28.70 -22.98 45.66
CA PHE A 2 28.74 -21.75 44.88
C PHE A 2 30.02 -21.69 44.05
N LYS A 3 29.94 -21.36 42.76
CA LYS A 3 31.04 -20.75 42.01
C LYS A 3 30.57 -19.43 41.42
N LYS A 4 31.13 -18.36 41.97
CA LYS A 4 31.10 -16.97 41.50
C LYS A 4 32.04 -16.81 40.28
N ILE A 5 32.10 -15.55 39.82
CA ILE A 5 33.16 -14.84 39.08
C ILE A 5 32.98 -14.98 37.54
N VAL A 6 32.97 -13.95 36.68
CA VAL A 6 33.57 -12.60 36.69
C VAL A 6 32.70 -11.63 35.85
N PHE A 7 32.44 -10.41 36.35
CA PHE A 7 32.04 -9.26 35.56
C PHE A 7 33.31 -8.58 35.00
N LEU A 8 33.40 -8.37 33.69
CA LEU A 8 34.41 -7.51 33.08
C LEU A 8 33.70 -6.38 32.33
N SER A 9 33.72 -5.21 32.96
CA SER A 9 33.38 -3.92 32.38
C SER A 9 34.54 -3.48 31.48
N TRP A 10 34.24 -3.05 30.25
CA TRP A 10 35.19 -2.27 29.47
C TRP A 10 34.57 -0.95 29.03
N THR A 11 34.97 0.11 29.72
CA THR A 11 34.83 1.51 29.29
C THR A 11 36.05 1.89 28.46
N ALA A 12 35.85 2.36 27.23
CA ALA A 12 36.82 3.15 26.46
C ALA A 12 36.03 4.01 25.47
N LEU A 13 35.85 5.31 25.76
CA LEU A 13 36.69 6.45 25.38
C LEU A 13 36.26 7.06 24.04
N PHE A 14 35.59 8.21 24.17
CA PHE A 14 35.23 9.16 23.13
C PHE A 14 36.47 9.66 22.37
N ALA A 15 36.37 9.75 21.04
CA ALA A 15 37.18 10.65 20.23
C ALA A 15 36.28 11.27 19.15
N VAL A 16 35.88 12.52 19.40
CA VAL A 16 35.25 13.41 18.43
C VAL A 16 36.37 13.99 17.57
N PHE A 17 36.31 13.78 16.26
CA PHE A 17 37.16 14.49 15.30
C PHE A 17 36.25 15.33 14.40
N ALA A 18 36.04 16.58 14.80
CA ALA A 18 35.45 17.61 13.97
C ALA A 18 36.57 18.29 13.18
N LEU A 19 36.59 18.15 11.87
CA LEU A 19 37.40 18.96 10.98
C LEU A 19 36.49 20.00 10.31
N ASN A 20 36.46 21.19 10.92
CA ASN A 20 36.03 22.42 10.26
C ASN A 20 37.20 22.92 9.40
N PHE A 21 37.01 22.99 8.09
CA PHE A 21 37.84 23.83 7.24
C PHE A 21 37.12 25.16 7.01
N THR A 22 37.65 26.21 7.63
CA THR A 22 37.37 27.61 7.32
C THR A 22 38.56 28.15 6.55
N ALA A 23 38.31 28.77 5.39
CA ALA A 23 39.27 29.64 4.73
C ALA A 23 38.53 30.86 4.12
N CYS A 24 39.02 32.04 4.47
CA CYS A 24 38.79 33.37 3.88
C CYS A 24 39.24 33.41 2.39
N GLY A 25 38.83 34.36 1.55
CA GLY A 25 38.11 35.60 1.78
C GLY A 25 37.91 36.40 0.47
N ASP A 26 37.18 37.51 0.63
CA ASP A 26 37.17 38.81 -0.09
C ASP A 26 36.79 38.78 -1.58
N ASP A 27 35.72 39.44 -2.02
CA ASP A 27 35.67 40.91 -2.21
C ASP A 27 34.29 41.55 -2.01
N GLU A 28 34.33 42.84 -1.69
CA GLU A 28 33.25 43.70 -1.24
C GLU A 28 32.20 44.11 -2.29
N SER A 29 30.95 44.19 -1.79
CA SER A 29 29.92 45.23 -2.03
C SER A 29 29.43 45.55 -3.44
N PHE A 30 28.10 45.56 -3.64
CA PHE A 30 27.34 46.79 -3.90
C PHE A 30 25.82 46.54 -3.76
N ILE A 31 25.16 47.48 -3.11
CA ILE A 31 23.75 47.49 -2.71
C ILE A 31 22.84 47.88 -3.88
N ALA A 32 21.71 47.17 -4.07
CA ALA A 32 20.40 47.75 -4.40
C ALA A 32 19.25 46.73 -4.26
N LYS A 33 18.26 47.04 -3.42
CA LYS A 33 16.85 46.60 -3.49
C LYS A 33 16.00 47.87 -3.78
N PRO A 34 14.67 47.79 -3.95
CA PRO A 34 13.86 46.97 -4.86
C PRO A 34 12.87 47.88 -5.65
N GLN A 35 12.14 47.39 -6.67
CA GLN A 35 10.84 47.99 -7.02
C GLN A 35 9.82 46.96 -7.53
N ASP A 36 8.63 47.09 -6.96
CA ASP A 36 7.39 46.35 -7.18
C ASP A 36 6.82 46.53 -8.58
N GLY A 37 6.01 45.55 -8.99
CA GLY A 37 5.17 45.63 -10.18
C GLY A 37 4.04 44.60 -10.11
N GLU A 38 2.96 44.96 -9.41
CA GLU A 38 1.66 44.30 -9.52
C GLU A 38 1.19 44.27 -10.99
N LYS A 39 0.76 43.11 -11.49
CA LYS A 39 -0.26 43.02 -12.55
C LYS A 39 -1.17 41.82 -12.35
N SER A 40 -2.41 42.13 -11.94
CA SER A 40 -3.58 41.28 -12.12
C SER A 40 -3.94 41.18 -13.62
N CYS A 41 -4.46 40.03 -14.05
CA CYS A 41 -5.27 39.83 -15.27
C CYS A 41 -5.97 38.48 -15.09
N SER A 42 -7.30 38.34 -14.97
CA SER A 42 -8.45 38.74 -15.80
C SER A 42 -9.10 37.48 -16.40
N SER A 43 -10.43 37.43 -16.25
CA SER A 43 -11.32 36.37 -16.70
C SER A 43 -11.27 36.17 -18.21
N HIS A 44 -11.15 34.93 -18.68
CA HIS A 44 -11.48 34.52 -20.04
C HIS A 44 -12.59 33.47 -20.01
N ASN A 45 -13.79 33.89 -20.41
CA ASN A 45 -14.79 32.99 -20.96
C ASN A 45 -14.46 32.78 -22.43
N GLY A 46 -14.13 31.54 -22.80
CA GLY A 46 -13.97 31.11 -24.18
C GLY A 46 -14.44 29.67 -24.30
N ALA A 47 -15.67 29.48 -24.77
CA ALA A 47 -16.17 28.19 -25.23
C ALA A 47 -15.54 27.85 -26.59
N GLY A 48 -15.02 26.64 -26.73
CA GLY A 48 -14.44 26.14 -27.98
C GLY A 48 -14.04 24.67 -27.87
N SER A 49 -14.83 23.82 -28.51
CA SER A 49 -14.77 22.35 -28.54
C SER A 49 -13.45 21.78 -29.11
N SER A 50 -12.86 20.81 -28.41
CA SER A 50 -12.01 19.73 -28.95
C SER A 50 -11.71 18.75 -27.82
N SER A 51 -12.54 17.72 -27.62
CA SER A 51 -12.24 16.65 -26.65
C SER A 51 -11.24 15.66 -27.24
N SER A 52 -10.01 16.10 -27.47
CA SER A 52 -8.86 15.22 -27.45
C SER A 52 -8.59 14.91 -25.98
N GLY A 53 -8.73 13.64 -25.58
CA GLY A 53 -8.63 13.18 -24.19
C GLY A 53 -7.43 13.78 -23.47
N ALA A 54 -7.70 14.74 -22.60
CA ALA A 54 -6.69 15.28 -21.71
C ALA A 54 -6.34 14.17 -20.72
N ARG A 55 -5.09 13.71 -20.77
CA ARG A 55 -4.53 12.89 -19.69
C ARG A 55 -4.72 13.67 -18.40
N VAL A 56 -5.21 13.02 -17.35
CA VAL A 56 -5.20 13.58 -15.99
C VAL A 56 -3.73 13.73 -15.62
N THR A 57 -3.16 14.91 -15.90
CA THR A 57 -1.86 15.31 -15.37
C THR A 57 -1.99 15.42 -13.86
N GLY A 58 -0.96 14.99 -13.14
CA GLY A 58 -0.95 14.72 -11.70
C GLY A 58 -1.73 15.67 -10.78
N CYS A 59 -2.00 15.19 -9.58
CA CYS A 59 -2.98 15.77 -8.67
C CYS A 59 -2.56 17.14 -8.12
N GLU A 60 -2.78 18.22 -8.89
CA GLU A 60 -2.51 19.61 -8.46
C GLU A 60 -3.40 20.05 -7.27
N THR A 61 -4.39 19.25 -6.89
CA THR A 61 -5.39 19.55 -5.86
C THR A 61 -5.58 18.43 -4.82
N CYS A 62 -4.64 17.49 -4.72
CA CYS A 62 -4.78 16.38 -3.77
C CYS A 62 -4.91 16.88 -2.32
N GLU A 63 -5.95 16.43 -1.63
CA GLU A 63 -6.15 16.69 -0.21
C GLU A 63 -5.41 15.61 0.59
N TYR A 64 -4.58 16.04 1.54
CA TYR A 64 -3.81 15.14 2.40
C TYR A 64 -4.30 15.17 3.84
N GLY A 65 -4.12 14.06 4.54
CA GLY A 65 -4.50 13.90 5.94
C GLY A 65 -3.54 12.99 6.69
N LYS A 66 -3.93 12.65 7.91
CA LYS A 66 -3.22 11.71 8.78
C LYS A 66 -4.22 10.81 9.49
N LEU A 67 -3.85 9.55 9.65
CA LEU A 67 -4.54 8.54 10.43
C LEU A 67 -3.63 8.11 11.58
N LYS A 68 -4.07 8.29 12.82
CA LYS A 68 -3.37 7.71 13.99
C LYS A 68 -4.06 6.40 14.34
N ASP A 69 -3.32 5.29 14.28
CA ASP A 69 -3.77 3.99 14.75
C ASP A 69 -3.58 3.92 16.26
N ASP A 70 -4.67 3.92 17.03
CA ASP A 70 -4.60 3.89 18.48
C ASP A 70 -4.17 2.53 19.05
N ARG A 71 -4.13 1.48 18.22
CA ARG A 71 -3.72 0.13 18.64
C ARG A 71 -2.21 0.02 18.88
N ASP A 72 -1.41 0.79 18.15
CA ASP A 72 0.06 0.80 18.27
C ASP A 72 0.70 2.20 18.28
N GLY A 73 -0.11 3.26 18.14
CA GLY A 73 0.33 4.65 18.13
C GLY A 73 0.96 5.12 16.82
N GLN A 74 1.04 4.27 15.78
CA GLN A 74 1.58 4.67 14.49
C GLN A 74 0.68 5.71 13.82
N THR A 75 1.30 6.64 13.10
CA THR A 75 0.57 7.65 12.31
C THR A 75 0.91 7.47 10.85
N TYR A 76 -0.11 7.26 10.05
CA TYR A 76 -0.03 7.08 8.61
C TYR A 76 -0.47 8.35 7.90
N ARG A 77 0.17 8.66 6.77
CA ARG A 77 -0.33 9.66 5.82
C ARG A 77 -1.57 9.11 5.13
N THR A 78 -2.49 10.00 4.79
CA THR A 78 -3.66 9.67 3.99
C THR A 78 -3.79 10.66 2.84
N VAL A 79 -4.44 10.24 1.76
CA VAL A 79 -4.69 11.08 0.59
C VAL A 79 -6.11 10.85 0.09
N LYS A 80 -6.73 11.92 -0.39
CA LYS A 80 -8.02 11.85 -1.05
C LYS A 80 -7.81 11.75 -2.56
N ILE A 81 -8.30 10.67 -3.16
CA ILE A 81 -8.27 10.44 -4.61
C ILE A 81 -9.71 10.23 -5.06
N GLY A 82 -10.16 11.07 -6.00
CA GLY A 82 -11.60 11.20 -6.26
C GLY A 82 -12.35 11.56 -4.98
N ASN A 83 -13.29 10.71 -4.57
CA ASN A 83 -14.06 10.87 -3.34
C ASN A 83 -13.60 9.94 -2.19
N GLN A 84 -12.59 9.10 -2.42
CA GLN A 84 -12.12 8.10 -1.47
C GLN A 84 -10.90 8.60 -0.69
N TRP A 85 -10.89 8.36 0.63
CA TRP A 85 -9.75 8.66 1.51
C TRP A 85 -8.92 7.40 1.74
N TRP A 86 -7.77 7.32 1.09
CA TRP A 86 -6.87 6.18 1.14
C TRP A 86 -5.73 6.39 2.14
N MET A 87 -5.26 5.32 2.78
CA MET A 87 -3.93 5.33 3.38
C MET A 87 -2.89 5.54 2.29
N ALA A 88 -1.97 6.50 2.48
CA ALA A 88 -0.84 6.71 1.57
C ALA A 88 0.37 5.83 1.93
N GLU A 89 0.27 5.02 2.99
CA GLU A 89 1.31 4.08 3.42
C GLU A 89 0.71 2.67 3.61
N ASN A 90 1.53 1.64 3.44
CA ASN A 90 1.12 0.27 3.76
C ASN A 90 0.88 0.14 5.27
N LEU A 91 -0.15 -0.61 5.66
CA LEU A 91 -0.41 -0.86 7.07
C LEU A 91 0.80 -1.59 7.70
N ASN A 92 1.20 -1.16 8.90
CA ASN A 92 2.37 -1.68 9.60
C ASN A 92 2.03 -2.17 11.02
N TYR A 93 0.78 -2.50 11.28
CA TYR A 93 0.32 -3.07 12.55
C TYR A 93 0.82 -4.51 12.71
N ALA A 94 1.44 -4.81 13.85
CA ALA A 94 1.92 -6.16 14.15
C ALA A 94 0.75 -7.08 14.57
N TYR A 95 0.14 -7.75 13.59
CA TYR A 95 -0.90 -8.74 13.84
C TYR A 95 -0.27 -10.10 14.21
N LEU A 96 -0.28 -10.44 15.50
CA LEU A 96 0.47 -11.56 16.09
C LEU A 96 -0.39 -12.79 16.37
N GLN A 97 -1.54 -12.95 15.71
CA GLN A 97 -2.33 -14.17 15.89
C GLN A 97 -1.64 -15.35 15.21
N PRO A 98 -1.47 -16.48 15.91
CA PRO A 98 -0.86 -17.65 15.32
C PRO A 98 -1.82 -18.31 14.32
N THR A 99 -1.24 -19.03 13.37
CA THR A 99 -1.95 -20.02 12.57
C THR A 99 -1.63 -21.42 13.08
N LYS A 100 -2.12 -22.46 12.40
CA LYS A 100 -1.76 -23.84 12.74
C LYS A 100 -0.24 -24.11 12.68
N THR A 101 0.48 -23.38 11.85
CA THR A 101 1.89 -23.66 11.53
C THR A 101 2.82 -22.48 11.76
N LEU A 102 2.31 -21.31 12.16
CA LEU A 102 3.10 -20.08 12.32
C LEU A 102 2.70 -19.39 13.61
N ASP A 103 3.67 -18.81 14.31
CA ASP A 103 3.42 -18.06 15.56
C ASP A 103 2.82 -16.66 15.32
N SER A 104 2.86 -16.17 14.08
CA SER A 104 2.31 -14.89 13.66
C SER A 104 1.66 -15.04 12.28
N SER A 105 0.78 -14.11 11.94
CA SER A 105 0.12 -14.02 10.63
C SER A 105 0.38 -12.69 9.94
N SER A 106 1.35 -11.91 10.44
CA SER A 106 1.96 -10.78 9.73
C SER A 106 3.48 -10.77 9.89
N PHE A 107 4.19 -10.29 8.87
CA PHE A 107 5.64 -10.39 8.73
C PHE A 107 6.26 -9.11 8.16
N CYS A 108 7.49 -8.82 8.58
CA CYS A 108 8.36 -7.93 7.81
C CYS A 108 9.01 -8.76 6.70
N TYR A 109 9.25 -8.15 5.54
CA TYR A 109 10.00 -8.82 4.48
C TYR A 109 11.36 -9.31 5.00
N ASP A 110 11.73 -10.55 4.70
CA ASP A 110 12.93 -11.25 5.22
C ASP A 110 13.04 -11.30 6.76
N ASN A 111 11.94 -11.07 7.47
CA ASN A 111 11.90 -10.90 8.92
C ASN A 111 12.78 -9.74 9.45
N ASP A 112 13.10 -8.76 8.59
CA ASP A 112 13.89 -7.59 8.97
C ASP A 112 12.98 -6.41 9.38
N PRO A 113 13.05 -5.92 10.62
CA PRO A 113 12.29 -4.75 11.06
C PRO A 113 12.51 -3.48 10.22
N GLU A 114 13.67 -3.30 9.60
CA GLU A 114 13.91 -2.14 8.72
C GLU A 114 13.05 -2.20 7.46
N ASN A 115 12.79 -3.41 6.93
CA ASN A 115 11.86 -3.57 5.81
C ASN A 115 10.43 -3.19 6.19
N CYS A 116 9.99 -3.49 7.42
CA CYS A 116 8.68 -3.02 7.92
C CYS A 116 8.58 -1.49 7.96
N LYS A 117 9.66 -0.80 8.34
CA LYS A 117 9.67 0.68 8.39
C LYS A 117 9.54 1.30 7.00
N GLN A 118 10.16 0.67 5.99
CA GLN A 118 10.16 1.20 4.63
C GLN A 118 8.93 0.77 3.83
N TYR A 119 8.55 -0.50 3.91
CA TYR A 119 7.55 -1.11 3.04
C TYR A 119 6.25 -1.48 3.75
N GLY A 120 6.17 -1.34 5.07
CA GLY A 120 5.06 -1.87 5.87
C GLY A 120 5.14 -3.39 6.04
N ARG A 121 4.05 -3.98 6.53
CA ARG A 121 3.95 -5.42 6.80
C ARG A 121 3.25 -6.16 5.68
N LEU A 122 3.65 -7.42 5.52
CA LEU A 122 2.90 -8.43 4.78
C LEU A 122 1.99 -9.16 5.75
N TYR A 123 0.72 -9.33 5.40
CA TYR A 123 -0.29 -10.01 6.21
C TYR A 123 -0.72 -11.26 5.48
N LEU A 124 -1.00 -12.36 6.18
CA LEU A 124 -1.81 -13.44 5.60
C LEU A 124 -3.23 -12.93 5.38
N PHE A 125 -3.98 -13.57 4.47
CA PHE A 125 -5.37 -13.18 4.25
C PHE A 125 -6.21 -13.28 5.52
N SER A 126 -5.98 -14.29 6.36
CA SER A 126 -6.64 -14.43 7.66
C SER A 126 -6.30 -13.30 8.63
N ALA A 127 -5.09 -12.71 8.54
CA ALA A 127 -4.75 -11.53 9.31
C ALA A 127 -5.42 -10.29 8.73
N ALA A 128 -5.35 -10.10 7.41
CA ALA A 128 -5.96 -8.97 6.73
C ALA A 128 -7.47 -8.86 7.02
N MET A 129 -8.16 -10.01 7.09
CA MET A 129 -9.57 -10.08 7.41
C MET A 129 -9.91 -10.19 8.89
N ASP A 130 -8.92 -10.10 9.78
CA ASP A 130 -9.13 -10.27 11.23
C ASP A 130 -9.95 -11.53 11.54
N SER A 131 -9.52 -12.66 10.98
CA SER A 131 -10.21 -13.96 11.12
C SER A 131 -10.38 -14.38 12.58
N ALA A 132 -9.57 -13.84 13.49
CA ALA A 132 -9.68 -14.09 14.93
C ALA A 132 -10.70 -13.19 15.64
N GLY A 133 -11.32 -12.23 14.94
CA GLY A 133 -12.34 -11.33 15.45
C GLY A 133 -11.84 -10.38 16.54
N LEU A 134 -10.59 -9.90 16.47
CA LEU A 134 -10.01 -9.05 17.50
C LEU A 134 -10.56 -7.63 17.52
N PHE A 135 -10.92 -7.13 16.34
CA PHE A 135 -11.29 -5.75 16.07
C PHE A 135 -12.73 -5.62 15.59
N SER A 136 -13.25 -6.63 14.91
CA SER A 136 -14.64 -6.71 14.45
C SER A 136 -15.07 -8.15 14.24
N SER A 137 -16.38 -8.40 14.24
CA SER A 137 -16.97 -9.72 13.94
C SER A 137 -17.46 -9.86 12.51
N ASP A 138 -17.12 -8.91 11.64
CA ASP A 138 -17.57 -8.81 10.24
C ASP A 138 -16.98 -9.91 9.33
N ALA A 139 -15.77 -10.37 9.63
CA ALA A 139 -15.08 -11.45 8.94
C ALA A 139 -14.47 -12.49 9.89
N GLU A 140 -15.02 -12.64 11.10
CA GLU A 140 -14.58 -13.67 12.05
C GLU A 140 -14.68 -15.06 11.39
N GLY A 141 -13.58 -15.83 11.46
CA GLY A 141 -13.46 -17.14 10.82
C GLY A 141 -13.20 -17.12 9.32
N CYS A 142 -13.13 -15.96 8.66
CA CYS A 142 -12.83 -15.84 7.23
C CYS A 142 -11.40 -16.27 6.89
N GLY A 143 -11.22 -17.03 5.81
CA GLY A 143 -9.92 -17.47 5.30
C GLY A 143 -9.40 -18.78 5.90
N ASN A 144 -8.16 -19.15 5.57
CA ASN A 144 -7.54 -20.43 5.96
C ASN A 144 -8.36 -21.68 5.58
N GLY A 145 -8.96 -21.66 4.38
CA GLY A 145 -9.81 -22.73 3.87
C GLY A 145 -11.26 -22.71 4.35
N ALA A 146 -11.64 -21.74 5.19
CA ALA A 146 -13.04 -21.45 5.50
C ALA A 146 -13.60 -20.39 4.53
N GLU A 147 -14.89 -20.53 4.19
CA GLU A 147 -15.64 -19.53 3.43
C GLU A 147 -15.89 -18.30 4.31
N CYS A 148 -15.74 -17.12 3.72
CA CYS A 148 -16.02 -15.88 4.43
C CYS A 148 -17.54 -15.63 4.49
N PRO A 149 -18.06 -14.95 5.52
CA PRO A 149 -19.50 -14.76 5.71
C PRO A 149 -20.21 -14.11 4.50
N PHE A 150 -19.47 -13.35 3.69
CA PHE A 150 -19.94 -12.62 2.52
C PHE A 150 -19.71 -13.36 1.18
N ASP A 151 -19.10 -14.55 1.17
CA ASP A 151 -18.85 -15.35 -0.05
C ASP A 151 -20.16 -15.78 -0.73
N HIS A 152 -21.25 -15.85 0.02
CA HIS A 152 -22.59 -16.16 -0.49
C HIS A 152 -23.33 -14.95 -1.06
N ILE A 153 -22.77 -13.75 -0.89
CA ILE A 153 -23.43 -12.47 -1.16
C ILE A 153 -22.91 -11.85 -2.47
N VAL A 154 -21.82 -12.37 -3.03
CA VAL A 154 -21.26 -11.88 -4.30
C VAL A 154 -22.24 -12.15 -5.46
N PRO A 155 -22.70 -11.13 -6.21
CA PRO A 155 -23.41 -11.35 -7.46
C PRO A 155 -22.48 -12.05 -8.44
N LYS A 156 -23.05 -13.01 -9.18
CA LYS A 156 -22.40 -13.66 -10.32
C LYS A 156 -21.86 -12.62 -11.29
N ILE A 157 -20.58 -12.26 -11.35
CA ILE A 157 -19.93 -11.96 -12.64
C ILE A 157 -18.40 -11.94 -12.54
N TYR A 158 -17.75 -12.64 -13.45
CA TYR A 158 -16.48 -12.20 -14.02
C TYR A 158 -16.61 -12.42 -15.54
N LYS A 159 -16.31 -11.40 -16.37
CA LYS A 159 -16.29 -11.47 -17.85
C LYS A 159 -17.66 -11.43 -18.59
N GLY A 160 -18.59 -10.56 -18.20
CA GLY A 160 -19.79 -10.23 -19.02
C GLY A 160 -21.16 -10.70 -18.51
N TYR A 161 -21.32 -10.91 -17.21
CA TYR A 161 -22.62 -11.02 -16.55
C TYR A 161 -22.97 -9.64 -15.97
N SER A 162 -24.22 -9.39 -15.59
CA SER A 162 -24.68 -8.19 -14.88
C SER A 162 -25.32 -8.70 -13.60
N ASP A 163 -24.94 -8.18 -12.44
CA ASP A 163 -25.97 -7.67 -11.54
C ASP A 163 -25.37 -6.82 -10.42
N THR A 164 -26.15 -5.80 -10.12
CA THR A 164 -25.95 -4.74 -9.15
C THR A 164 -25.91 -5.26 -7.71
N ALA A 165 -24.77 -5.70 -7.19
CA ALA A 165 -24.46 -5.39 -5.78
C ALA A 165 -23.47 -4.23 -5.81
N SER A 166 -23.90 -2.98 -5.96
CA SER A 166 -24.82 -2.29 -5.05
C SER A 166 -24.65 -2.74 -3.59
N SER A 167 -23.51 -2.38 -3.02
CA SER A 167 -23.51 -1.41 -1.89
C SER A 167 -24.29 -1.78 -0.62
N LEU A 168 -24.54 -3.06 -0.33
CA LEU A 168 -25.43 -3.45 0.77
C LEU A 168 -24.75 -4.15 1.95
N GLU A 169 -23.49 -4.55 1.84
CA GLU A 169 -22.75 -5.03 3.00
C GLU A 169 -21.94 -3.88 3.62
N PRO A 170 -21.92 -3.74 4.95
CA PRO A 170 -21.03 -2.79 5.61
C PRO A 170 -19.58 -3.12 5.24
N PRO A 171 -18.70 -2.10 5.13
CA PRO A 171 -17.29 -2.34 4.83
C PRO A 171 -16.66 -3.29 5.85
N ILE A 172 -15.83 -4.23 5.36
CA ILE A 172 -15.12 -5.16 6.23
C ILE A 172 -13.88 -4.47 6.80
N ARG A 173 -13.96 -4.07 8.07
CA ARG A 173 -12.86 -3.43 8.80
C ARG A 173 -11.60 -4.27 8.68
N GLY A 174 -11.70 -5.56 8.98
CA GLY A 174 -10.55 -6.46 9.05
C GLY A 174 -9.45 -5.91 9.96
N VAL A 175 -8.20 -6.01 9.52
CA VAL A 175 -7.04 -5.50 10.27
C VAL A 175 -6.91 -3.98 10.27
N CYS A 176 -7.77 -3.24 9.58
CA CYS A 176 -7.65 -1.79 9.49
C CYS A 176 -8.02 -1.09 10.82
N PRO A 177 -7.52 0.15 11.04
CA PRO A 177 -7.90 0.96 12.20
C PRO A 177 -9.42 1.21 12.26
N GLU A 178 -9.94 1.63 13.41
CA GLU A 178 -11.36 1.96 13.53
C GLU A 178 -11.76 3.10 12.56
N GLY A 179 -12.89 2.95 11.86
CA GLY A 179 -13.34 3.88 10.82
C GLY A 179 -12.65 3.70 9.46
N TRP A 180 -11.93 2.59 9.29
CA TRP A 180 -11.25 2.20 8.06
C TRP A 180 -11.44 0.71 7.80
N HIS A 181 -11.43 0.32 6.53
CA HIS A 181 -11.68 -1.05 6.10
C HIS A 181 -10.68 -1.53 5.04
N VAL A 182 -10.65 -2.84 4.85
CA VAL A 182 -9.92 -3.48 3.74
C VAL A 182 -10.74 -3.26 2.47
N PRO A 183 -10.21 -2.59 1.44
CA PRO A 183 -10.99 -2.23 0.26
C PRO A 183 -11.42 -3.45 -0.55
N THR A 184 -12.55 -3.33 -1.22
CA THR A 184 -13.07 -4.29 -2.20
C THR A 184 -12.45 -4.07 -3.59
N VAL A 185 -12.67 -5.01 -4.50
CA VAL A 185 -12.30 -4.84 -5.92
C VAL A 185 -12.95 -3.59 -6.52
N ASP A 186 -14.23 -3.34 -6.24
CA ASP A 186 -14.96 -2.19 -6.77
C ASP A 186 -14.35 -0.86 -6.30
N GLU A 187 -13.88 -0.81 -5.05
CA GLU A 187 -13.25 0.39 -4.51
C GLU A 187 -11.89 0.66 -5.16
N PHE A 188 -11.13 -0.38 -5.50
CA PHE A 188 -9.92 -0.23 -6.31
C PHE A 188 -10.21 0.15 -7.76
N VAL A 189 -11.30 -0.33 -8.35
CA VAL A 189 -11.75 0.11 -9.68
C VAL A 189 -12.04 1.61 -9.66
N ILE A 190 -12.80 2.10 -8.66
CA ILE A 190 -13.07 3.54 -8.49
C ILE A 190 -11.77 4.33 -8.34
N LEU A 191 -10.79 3.81 -7.61
CA LEU A 191 -9.47 4.43 -7.49
C LEU A 191 -8.77 4.53 -8.84
N PHE A 192 -8.74 3.45 -9.63
CA PHE A 192 -8.09 3.43 -10.94
C PHE A 192 -8.77 4.41 -11.92
N GLU A 193 -10.10 4.43 -11.97
CA GLU A 193 -10.85 5.41 -12.76
C GLU A 193 -10.55 6.85 -12.33
N SER A 194 -10.46 7.09 -11.01
CA SER A 194 -10.21 8.42 -10.44
C SER A 194 -8.84 8.98 -10.80
N VAL A 195 -7.86 8.13 -11.09
CA VAL A 195 -6.52 8.56 -11.58
C VAL A 195 -6.42 8.63 -13.10
N GLY A 196 -7.53 8.42 -13.82
CA GLY A 196 -7.57 8.43 -15.28
C GLY A 196 -7.15 7.09 -15.91
N GLY A 197 -7.20 6.01 -15.12
CA GLY A 197 -6.93 4.66 -15.58
C GLY A 197 -7.91 4.23 -16.68
N GLN A 198 -7.43 3.45 -17.63
CA GLN A 198 -8.23 2.93 -18.74
C GLN A 198 -8.18 1.40 -18.71
N GLU A 199 -9.35 0.76 -18.62
CA GLU A 199 -9.47 -0.70 -18.60
C GLU A 199 -9.26 -1.28 -20.00
N GLU A 200 -8.22 -2.11 -20.14
CA GLU A 200 -7.93 -2.93 -21.33
C GLU A 200 -7.72 -4.39 -20.89
N GLU A 201 -6.57 -5.01 -21.20
CA GLU A 201 -6.14 -6.26 -20.54
C GLU A 201 -5.67 -6.00 -19.10
N TYR A 202 -5.07 -4.83 -18.88
CA TYR A 202 -4.71 -4.24 -17.59
C TYR A 202 -5.27 -2.82 -17.53
N TRP A 203 -5.30 -2.23 -16.34
CA TRP A 203 -5.54 -0.80 -16.20
C TRP A 203 -4.28 -0.03 -16.58
N GLU A 204 -4.35 0.72 -17.67
CA GLU A 204 -3.26 1.57 -18.16
C GLU A 204 -3.38 2.99 -17.60
N ASN A 205 -2.26 3.73 -17.53
CA ASN A 205 -2.19 5.11 -16.98
C ASN A 205 -2.53 5.23 -15.48
N VAL A 206 -2.21 4.21 -14.68
CA VAL A 206 -2.39 4.19 -13.23
C VAL A 206 -1.08 4.59 -12.53
N ASP A 207 -0.91 5.89 -12.25
CA ASP A 207 0.28 6.43 -11.57
C ASP A 207 0.13 6.46 -10.04
N LEU A 208 0.10 5.27 -9.43
CA LEU A 208 -0.06 5.10 -7.97
C LEU A 208 1.23 4.65 -7.26
N ARG A 209 2.32 4.47 -8.00
CA ARG A 209 3.58 3.94 -7.49
C ARG A 209 4.24 4.92 -6.52
N SER A 210 4.91 4.41 -5.48
CA SER A 210 5.86 5.21 -4.70
C SER A 210 7.02 5.66 -5.58
N THR A 211 7.57 6.86 -5.34
CA THR A 211 8.74 7.40 -6.07
C THR A 211 10.06 6.66 -5.80
N SER A 212 10.06 5.69 -4.88
CA SER A 212 11.27 4.96 -4.46
C SER A 212 10.93 3.52 -4.05
N GLY A 213 11.96 2.71 -3.85
CA GLY A 213 11.84 1.32 -3.41
C GLY A 213 11.72 0.32 -4.57
N TRP A 214 11.47 0.78 -5.80
CA TRP A 214 11.45 -0.04 -7.00
C TRP A 214 12.87 -0.35 -7.49
N ARG A 215 13.12 -1.61 -7.84
CA ARG A 215 14.40 -2.08 -8.38
C ARG A 215 14.53 -1.66 -9.83
N GLU A 216 15.67 -1.13 -10.24
CA GLU A 216 15.91 -0.89 -11.66
C GLU A 216 16.06 -2.22 -12.43
N ILE A 217 15.21 -2.43 -13.45
CA ILE A 217 15.30 -3.58 -14.35
C ILE A 217 15.77 -3.09 -15.73
N PRO A 218 16.95 -3.55 -16.21
CA PRO A 218 17.46 -3.15 -17.52
C PRO A 218 16.47 -3.48 -18.65
N GLY A 219 16.11 -2.45 -19.42
CA GLY A 219 15.18 -2.58 -20.55
C GLY A 219 13.71 -2.34 -20.21
N GLU A 220 13.37 -2.07 -18.94
CA GLU A 220 12.03 -1.64 -18.54
C GLU A 220 11.96 -0.14 -18.27
N ASP A 221 10.84 0.48 -18.65
CA ASP A 221 10.57 1.88 -18.33
C ASP A 221 10.25 2.03 -16.83
N THR A 222 11.31 2.24 -16.06
CA THR A 222 11.28 2.56 -14.63
C THR A 222 11.55 4.04 -14.36
N ALA A 223 11.81 4.85 -15.40
CA ALA A 223 12.29 6.22 -15.26
C ALA A 223 11.17 7.25 -14.96
N ASN A 224 9.90 6.84 -15.10
CA ASN A 224 8.73 7.72 -14.99
C ASN A 224 7.92 7.50 -13.71
N VAL A 225 8.57 7.25 -12.56
CA VAL A 225 7.88 7.06 -11.27
C VAL A 225 7.61 8.41 -10.62
N THR A 226 6.38 8.92 -10.77
CA THR A 226 6.03 10.27 -10.35
C THR A 226 5.19 10.34 -9.08
N ASP A 227 4.53 9.24 -8.66
CA ASP A 227 3.57 9.22 -7.53
C ASP A 227 2.62 10.42 -7.58
N SER A 228 2.07 10.68 -8.78
CA SER A 228 1.38 11.94 -9.07
C SER A 228 0.14 12.20 -8.20
N PHE A 229 -0.38 11.16 -7.54
CA PHE A 229 -1.56 11.22 -6.69
C PHE A 229 -1.25 11.02 -5.20
N GLY A 230 0.02 10.81 -4.82
CA GLY A 230 0.44 10.66 -3.43
C GLY A 230 -0.09 9.41 -2.72
N PHE A 231 -0.47 8.37 -3.50
CA PHE A 231 -0.88 7.07 -2.96
C PHE A 231 0.31 6.27 -2.43
N SER A 232 1.50 6.50 -3.00
CA SER A 232 2.76 5.87 -2.62
C SER A 232 2.67 4.34 -2.46
N ALA A 233 2.30 3.62 -3.52
CA ALA A 233 2.34 2.16 -3.54
C ALA A 233 3.78 1.65 -3.48
N TYR A 234 4.23 1.20 -2.31
CA TYR A 234 5.56 0.64 -2.12
C TYR A 234 5.61 -0.85 -2.50
N PRO A 235 6.66 -1.30 -3.24
CA PRO A 235 6.81 -2.67 -3.69
C PRO A 235 7.38 -3.58 -2.59
N ALA A 236 6.53 -3.90 -1.61
CA ALA A 236 6.88 -4.73 -0.45
C ALA A 236 7.16 -6.20 -0.80
N GLY A 237 6.90 -6.62 -2.04
CA GLY A 237 6.96 -8.01 -2.43
C GLY A 237 5.85 -8.82 -1.76
N GLU A 238 6.11 -10.12 -1.64
CA GLU A 238 5.18 -11.10 -1.08
C GLU A 238 5.92 -12.10 -0.19
N TRP A 239 5.12 -12.83 0.58
CA TRP A 239 5.56 -14.00 1.35
C TRP A 239 4.63 -15.16 1.03
N TYR A 240 5.14 -16.37 0.92
CA TYR A 240 4.32 -17.57 0.79
C TYR A 240 5.03 -18.80 1.33
N GLN A 241 4.25 -19.80 1.74
CA GLN A 241 4.77 -21.09 2.21
C GLN A 241 4.41 -22.18 1.19
N PRO A 242 5.36 -22.66 0.37
CA PRO A 242 5.13 -23.82 -0.49
C PRO A 242 4.79 -25.07 0.34
N SER A 243 3.87 -25.89 -0.14
CA SER A 243 3.47 -27.12 0.57
C SER A 243 4.56 -28.19 0.64
N ASN A 244 5.59 -28.07 -0.21
CA ASN A 244 6.72 -28.99 -0.30
C ASN A 244 7.97 -28.50 0.45
N LEU A 245 7.91 -27.36 1.13
CA LEU A 245 9.01 -26.79 1.90
C LEU A 245 8.56 -26.50 3.34
N ASP A 246 9.46 -26.69 4.29
CA ASP A 246 9.22 -26.39 5.72
C ASP A 246 9.60 -24.95 6.10
N TYR A 247 10.02 -24.13 5.13
CA TYR A 247 10.38 -22.72 5.33
C TYR A 247 9.68 -21.83 4.30
N PRO A 248 9.33 -20.58 4.68
CA PRO A 248 8.65 -19.69 3.78
C PRO A 248 9.61 -19.03 2.80
N ILE A 249 9.05 -18.51 1.72
CA ILE A 249 9.76 -17.76 0.70
C ILE A 249 9.25 -16.32 0.72
N PHE A 250 10.19 -15.38 0.74
CA PHE A 250 9.95 -13.98 0.40
C PHE A 250 10.40 -13.75 -1.04
N SER A 251 9.59 -13.04 -1.83
CA SER A 251 9.90 -12.74 -3.24
C SER A 251 9.43 -11.35 -3.66
N SER A 252 9.93 -10.91 -4.82
CA SER A 252 9.44 -9.72 -5.52
C SER A 252 9.60 -8.37 -4.80
N LEU A 253 10.43 -8.28 -3.74
CA LEU A 253 10.78 -6.99 -3.13
C LEU A 253 11.39 -6.05 -4.17
N GLY A 254 10.82 -4.84 -4.26
CA GLY A 254 11.21 -3.85 -5.24
C GLY A 254 10.63 -4.06 -6.64
N ILE A 255 9.87 -5.13 -6.86
CA ILE A 255 9.28 -5.44 -8.17
C ILE A 255 7.75 -5.36 -8.12
N GLU A 256 7.11 -5.84 -7.05
CA GLU A 256 5.66 -5.90 -6.99
C GLU A 256 5.11 -5.18 -5.76
N ALA A 257 4.11 -4.32 -5.98
CA ALA A 257 3.28 -3.78 -4.92
C ALA A 257 1.91 -4.46 -5.01
N GLN A 258 1.67 -5.40 -4.09
CA GLN A 258 0.45 -6.20 -4.03
C GLN A 258 -0.37 -5.86 -2.79
N PHE A 259 -1.68 -5.71 -2.97
CA PHE A 259 -2.62 -5.40 -1.89
C PHE A 259 -3.75 -6.42 -1.85
N PHE A 260 -4.13 -6.87 -0.66
CA PHE A 260 -5.38 -7.61 -0.52
C PHE A 260 -6.59 -6.75 -0.81
N THR A 261 -7.62 -7.41 -1.31
CA THR A 261 -8.98 -6.89 -1.29
C THR A 261 -9.84 -7.74 -0.35
N ALA A 262 -10.92 -7.18 0.18
CA ALA A 262 -11.94 -7.93 0.92
C ALA A 262 -12.83 -8.79 0.00
N SER A 263 -12.52 -8.91 -1.29
CA SER A 263 -13.30 -9.68 -2.26
C SER A 263 -12.71 -11.08 -2.45
N THR A 264 -13.52 -12.11 -2.25
CA THR A 264 -13.14 -13.52 -2.44
C THR A 264 -13.61 -14.05 -3.79
N ARG A 265 -13.01 -15.17 -4.22
CA ARG A 265 -13.46 -15.89 -5.43
C ARG A 265 -14.55 -16.89 -5.07
N HIS A 266 -15.58 -16.97 -5.92
CA HIS A 266 -16.65 -17.97 -5.80
C HIS A 266 -16.11 -19.42 -5.67
N PRO A 267 -16.65 -20.25 -4.75
CA PRO A 267 -16.20 -21.62 -4.48
C PRO A 267 -16.33 -22.65 -5.64
N ASN A 268 -16.94 -22.29 -6.78
CA ASN A 268 -17.25 -23.23 -7.87
C ASN A 268 -16.18 -23.28 -8.98
N VAL A 269 -15.06 -22.58 -8.82
CA VAL A 269 -13.90 -22.79 -9.69
C VAL A 269 -12.89 -23.66 -8.95
N SER A 270 -12.50 -24.78 -9.56
CA SER A 270 -11.52 -25.73 -9.01
C SER A 270 -10.24 -25.02 -8.58
N GLY A 271 -10.12 -24.74 -7.28
CA GLY A 271 -9.09 -23.90 -6.67
C GLY A 271 -9.58 -23.33 -5.34
N TYR A 272 -9.83 -24.20 -4.35
CA TYR A 272 -10.15 -23.78 -2.99
C TYR A 272 -9.08 -22.81 -2.49
N GLY A 273 -9.49 -21.64 -1.99
CA GLY A 273 -8.60 -20.71 -1.30
C GLY A 273 -7.88 -19.68 -2.17
N SER A 274 -8.47 -19.22 -3.28
CA SER A 274 -7.96 -18.04 -4.01
C SER A 274 -8.62 -16.74 -3.54
N VAL A 275 -7.83 -15.70 -3.30
CA VAL A 275 -8.27 -14.36 -2.91
C VAL A 275 -7.90 -13.34 -3.97
N HIS A 276 -8.73 -12.30 -4.14
CA HIS A 276 -8.39 -11.21 -5.06
C HIS A 276 -7.34 -10.32 -4.44
N ILE A 277 -6.28 -10.11 -5.20
CA ILE A 277 -5.28 -9.09 -4.92
C ILE A 277 -5.32 -8.04 -6.04
N VAL A 278 -4.91 -6.84 -5.66
CA VAL A 278 -4.52 -5.80 -6.59
C VAL A 278 -3.01 -5.81 -6.73
N GLU A 279 -2.53 -5.64 -7.95
CA GLU A 279 -1.11 -5.52 -8.26
C GLU A 279 -0.86 -4.21 -9.01
N ILE A 280 0.02 -3.37 -8.47
CA ILE A 280 0.60 -2.24 -9.19
C ILE A 280 1.91 -2.71 -9.81
N LYS A 281 1.98 -2.67 -11.14
CA LYS A 281 3.07 -3.23 -11.93
C LYS A 281 4.33 -2.37 -11.83
N HIS A 282 5.46 -3.05 -11.90
CA HIS A 282 6.81 -2.48 -11.93
C HIS A 282 7.03 -1.44 -13.04
N SER A 283 6.40 -1.63 -14.21
CA SER A 283 6.61 -0.81 -15.41
C SER A 283 5.32 -0.46 -16.14
N GLY A 284 5.35 0.70 -16.81
CA GLY A 284 4.26 1.18 -17.66
C GLY A 284 3.10 1.87 -16.94
N ASN A 285 3.19 2.12 -15.63
CA ASN A 285 2.09 2.67 -14.82
C ASN A 285 0.79 1.89 -15.02
N ARG A 286 0.87 0.58 -14.73
CA ARG A 286 -0.22 -0.36 -14.92
C ARG A 286 -0.68 -0.94 -13.60
N ALA A 287 -1.96 -1.25 -13.51
CA ALA A 287 -2.52 -2.01 -12.41
C ALA A 287 -3.39 -3.16 -12.93
N GLY A 288 -3.57 -4.17 -12.10
CA GLY A 288 -4.44 -5.29 -12.44
C GLY A 288 -4.93 -6.03 -11.21
N PHE A 289 -5.87 -6.94 -11.46
CA PHE A 289 -6.38 -7.86 -10.46
C PHE A 289 -5.84 -9.26 -10.73
N ASN A 290 -5.43 -9.95 -9.68
CA ASN A 290 -4.95 -11.32 -9.77
C ASN A 290 -5.54 -12.16 -8.64
N PHE A 291 -5.38 -13.47 -8.75
CA PHE A 291 -5.81 -14.43 -7.75
C PHE A 291 -4.59 -15.07 -7.11
N TYR A 292 -4.53 -15.02 -5.79
CA TYR A 292 -3.46 -15.63 -5.02
C TYR A 292 -3.99 -16.60 -4.00
N TRP A 293 -3.13 -17.52 -3.57
CA TRP A 293 -3.47 -18.49 -2.55
C TRP A 293 -3.59 -17.81 -1.17
N GLN A 294 -4.57 -18.22 -0.36
CA GLN A 294 -4.81 -17.69 0.99
C GLN A 294 -3.61 -17.89 1.96
N ASN A 295 -2.68 -18.78 1.64
CA ASN A 295 -1.44 -19.01 2.40
C ASN A 295 -0.26 -18.14 1.92
N SER A 296 -0.53 -17.14 1.09
CA SER A 296 0.41 -16.06 0.79
C SER A 296 0.10 -14.83 1.65
N ALA A 297 1.08 -13.94 1.75
CA ALA A 297 0.95 -12.69 2.45
C ALA A 297 1.34 -11.49 1.58
N GLN A 298 0.45 -10.50 1.60
CA GLN A 298 0.51 -9.28 0.82
C GLN A 298 0.33 -8.05 1.73
N SER A 299 0.57 -6.86 1.19
CA SER A 299 0.33 -5.63 1.94
C SER A 299 -1.16 -5.36 2.10
N VAL A 300 -1.53 -4.58 3.11
CA VAL A 300 -2.89 -4.04 3.29
C VAL A 300 -2.85 -2.53 3.16
N ARG A 301 -3.84 -1.99 2.45
CA ARG A 301 -3.99 -0.57 2.15
C ARG A 301 -5.41 -0.14 2.50
N CYS A 302 -5.60 0.43 3.69
CA CYS A 302 -6.95 0.70 4.18
C CYS A 302 -7.60 1.90 3.48
N LEU A 303 -8.91 1.82 3.35
CA LEU A 303 -9.80 2.87 2.85
C LEU A 303 -10.71 3.34 3.99
N LYS A 304 -11.02 4.62 4.05
CA LYS A 304 -11.88 5.20 5.08
C LYS A 304 -13.36 4.93 4.79
N ASP A 305 -14.13 4.65 5.83
CA ASP A 305 -15.60 4.47 5.78
C ASP A 305 -16.37 5.75 5.37
#